data_AF-A0A5Q4G5C0-F1
#
_entry.id   AF-A0A5Q4G5C0-F1
#
_cell.length_a   1.000
_cell.length_b   1.000
_cell.length_c   1.000
_cell.angle_alpha   90.00
_cell.angle_beta   90.00
_cell.angle_gamma   90.00
#
_symmetry.space_group_name_H-M   'P 1'
#
loop_
_entity.id
_entity.type
_entity.pdbx_description
1 polymer ?
#
loop_
_entity_poly.entity_id
_entity_poly.type
_entity_poly.pdbx_seq_one_letter_code
_entity_poly.pdbx_strand_id
1 'polypeptide(L)'
;MTTHTRAPRTIVAPFAVAAALLLGVVAAEPHPDRAAFFSEPLHDIEIPDAGRFGIEIEGERYEGDVRGICSADLASDVEGGFMDAFVARGDWSDDDGRAWAFEVTRNVSDMEAMRRRSGPGHESDRVWLHVREDGNRSRVTSRGNEGTEYGDVWVYRVDPGDDEIRVDNGEAVLPMVRVAEDGVRATAEGVAATRDRDEGFQPFDLAFRLAVHCPS
;
A
#
# COMPACT_ATOMS: atom_id res chain seq x y z
N MET A 1 -18.42 -49.74 79.16
CA MET A 1 -18.72 -49.83 77.70
C MET A 1 -19.12 -48.44 77.24
N THR A 2 -18.13 -47.65 76.83
CA THR A 2 -17.86 -47.30 75.41
C THR A 2 -18.99 -46.46 74.84
N THR A 3 -18.92 -45.12 74.98
CA THR A 3 -18.32 -44.15 74.04
C THR A 3 -19.21 -43.87 72.83
N HIS A 4 -19.62 -42.61 72.64
CA HIS A 4 -19.23 -41.71 71.51
C HIS A 4 -20.55 -41.21 70.88
N THR A 5 -20.72 -40.05 70.24
CA THR A 5 -19.94 -38.84 69.96
C THR A 5 -20.92 -37.85 69.31
N ARG A 6 -20.61 -36.55 69.41
CA ARG A 6 -21.22 -35.43 68.67
C ARG A 6 -21.45 -35.71 67.18
N ALA A 7 -22.37 -35.01 66.54
CA ALA A 7 -22.03 -34.12 65.42
C ALA A 7 -23.18 -33.14 65.07
N PRO A 8 -22.84 -31.92 64.59
CA PRO A 8 -23.75 -30.80 64.43
C PRO A 8 -24.49 -30.82 63.09
N ARG A 9 -25.62 -30.10 63.03
CA ARG A 9 -26.38 -29.83 61.81
C ARG A 9 -25.60 -28.86 60.91
N THR A 10 -25.10 -29.35 59.78
CA THR A 10 -24.53 -28.56 58.70
C THR A 10 -25.64 -27.76 58.02
N ILE A 11 -25.54 -26.43 58.05
CA ILE A 11 -26.32 -25.52 57.22
C ILE A 11 -25.66 -25.53 55.84
N VAL A 12 -26.38 -26.03 54.83
CA VAL A 12 -25.95 -25.95 53.43
C VAL A 12 -26.33 -24.56 52.92
N ALA A 13 -25.35 -23.68 52.78
CA ALA A 13 -25.52 -22.41 52.08
C ALA A 13 -25.63 -22.67 50.57
N PRO A 14 -26.50 -21.95 49.84
CA PRO A 14 -26.55 -22.05 48.38
C PRO A 14 -25.33 -21.34 47.78
N PHE A 15 -24.51 -22.08 47.04
CA PHE A 15 -23.50 -21.50 46.16
C PHE A 15 -24.21 -20.78 45.03
N ALA A 16 -24.25 -19.45 45.10
CA ALA A 16 -24.54 -18.61 43.94
C ALA A 16 -23.32 -18.67 43.01
N VAL A 17 -23.44 -19.44 41.92
CA VAL A 17 -22.48 -19.38 40.81
C VAL A 17 -22.78 -18.11 40.02
N ALA A 18 -22.05 -17.04 40.33
CA ALA A 18 -22.02 -15.86 39.48
C ALA A 18 -21.25 -16.20 38.20
N ALA A 19 -21.99 -16.52 37.13
CA ALA A 19 -21.43 -16.58 35.79
C ALA A 19 -21.05 -15.15 35.38
N ALA A 20 -19.79 -14.78 35.59
CA ALA A 20 -19.21 -13.58 35.00
C ALA A 20 -19.14 -13.80 33.48
N LEU A 21 -20.16 -13.32 32.77
CA LEU A 21 -20.06 -13.03 31.34
C LEU A 21 -18.99 -11.95 31.19
N LEU A 22 -17.74 -12.38 30.98
CA LEU A 22 -16.72 -11.55 30.35
C LEU A 22 -17.22 -11.28 28.94
N LEU A 23 -18.02 -10.21 28.79
CA LEU A 23 -18.15 -9.52 27.53
C LEU A 23 -16.74 -9.00 27.22
N GLY A 24 -15.97 -9.81 26.50
CA GLY A 24 -14.77 -9.36 25.84
C GLY A 24 -15.20 -8.22 24.93
N VAL A 25 -14.98 -7.00 25.39
CA VAL A 25 -14.93 -5.85 24.50
C VAL A 25 -13.74 -6.16 23.61
N VAL A 26 -14.02 -6.70 22.42
CA VAL A 26 -13.05 -6.64 21.33
C VAL A 26 -12.89 -5.15 21.10
N ALA A 27 -11.86 -4.55 21.71
CA ALA A 27 -11.47 -3.21 21.37
C ALA A 27 -11.17 -3.26 19.88
N ALA A 28 -11.98 -2.57 19.07
CA ALA A 28 -11.59 -2.32 17.70
C ALA A 28 -10.19 -1.70 17.77
N GLU A 29 -9.22 -2.34 17.12
CA GLU A 29 -7.88 -1.77 17.02
C GLU A 29 -8.03 -0.35 16.45
N PRO A 30 -7.36 0.65 17.04
CA PRO A 30 -7.51 2.02 16.57
C PRO A 30 -7.17 2.07 15.09
N HIS A 31 -8.02 2.72 14.30
CA HIS A 31 -7.74 2.95 12.89
C HIS A 31 -6.35 3.59 12.73
N PRO A 32 -5.59 3.20 11.70
CA PRO A 32 -4.28 3.78 11.44
C PRO A 32 -4.37 5.32 11.38
N ASP A 33 -3.42 5.99 12.02
CA ASP A 33 -3.42 7.45 12.11
C ASP A 33 -3.17 8.07 10.73
N ARG A 34 -4.22 8.65 10.15
CA ARG A 34 -4.15 9.37 8.87
C ARG A 34 -3.11 10.50 8.88
N ALA A 35 -2.80 11.10 10.03
CA ALA A 35 -1.72 12.08 10.11
C ALA A 35 -0.34 11.44 9.88
N ALA A 36 -0.12 10.22 10.36
CA ALA A 36 1.11 9.47 10.12
C ALA A 36 1.30 9.15 8.62
N PHE A 37 0.21 8.86 7.91
CA PHE A 37 0.21 8.60 6.45
C PHE A 37 0.82 9.74 5.62
N PHE A 38 0.57 10.99 6.02
CA PHE A 38 1.03 12.19 5.29
C PHE A 38 2.21 12.92 5.95
N SER A 39 2.77 12.36 7.03
CA SER A 39 3.78 13.05 7.84
C SER A 39 5.21 13.03 7.26
N GLU A 40 5.41 12.33 6.14
CA GLU A 40 6.74 12.14 5.57
C GLU A 40 7.10 13.25 4.57
N PRO A 41 8.27 13.89 4.69
CA PRO A 41 8.71 14.88 3.71
C PRO A 41 8.94 14.21 2.36
N LEU A 42 8.43 14.82 1.29
CA LEU A 42 8.64 14.37 -0.09
C LEU A 42 10.13 14.13 -0.38
N HIS A 43 10.42 13.21 -1.30
CA HIS A 43 11.77 13.05 -1.84
C HIS A 43 12.27 14.36 -2.44
N ASP A 44 13.60 14.53 -2.51
CA ASP A 44 14.23 15.67 -3.19
C ASP A 44 14.12 15.53 -4.71
N ILE A 45 12.89 15.71 -5.21
CA ILE A 45 12.49 15.62 -6.60
C ILE A 45 11.67 16.87 -6.93
N GLU A 46 11.95 17.48 -8.07
CA GLU A 46 11.19 18.64 -8.54
C GLU A 46 9.71 18.27 -8.77
N ILE A 47 8.83 18.93 -8.02
CA ILE A 47 7.38 18.71 -8.11
C ILE A 47 6.82 19.50 -9.31
N PRO A 48 6.09 18.85 -10.22
CA PRO A 48 5.51 19.52 -11.37
C PRO A 48 4.29 20.38 -11.01
N ASP A 49 3.81 21.14 -12.00
CA ASP A 49 2.54 21.88 -11.90
C ASP A 49 1.35 20.95 -11.62
N ALA A 50 0.27 21.49 -11.05
CA ALA A 50 -0.94 20.75 -10.76
C ALA A 50 -1.53 20.09 -12.03
N GLY A 51 -1.96 18.84 -11.90
CA GLY A 51 -2.44 18.01 -13.01
C GLY A 51 -1.33 17.29 -13.79
N ARG A 52 -0.06 17.46 -13.41
CA ARG A 52 1.08 16.90 -14.14
C ARG A 52 1.91 15.93 -13.30
N PHE A 53 2.72 15.16 -13.99
CA PHE A 53 3.76 14.33 -13.40
C PHE A 53 5.12 14.63 -14.06
N GLY A 54 6.19 14.36 -13.34
CA GLY A 54 7.55 14.24 -13.86
C GLY A 54 8.13 12.90 -13.41
N ILE A 55 8.73 12.16 -14.32
CA ILE A 55 9.39 10.89 -14.02
C ILE A 55 10.77 10.87 -14.68
N GLU A 56 11.80 10.56 -13.90
CA GLU A 56 13.13 10.24 -14.40
C GLU A 56 13.25 8.72 -14.46
N ILE A 57 13.70 8.19 -15.60
CA ILE A 57 14.04 6.77 -15.78
C ILE A 57 15.46 6.71 -16.31
N GLU A 58 16.35 6.01 -15.61
CA GLU A 58 17.77 5.85 -16.01
C GLU A 58 18.47 7.19 -16.35
N GLY A 59 18.10 8.27 -15.65
CA GLY A 59 18.66 9.61 -15.85
C GLY A 59 17.98 10.46 -16.93
N GLU A 60 16.99 9.93 -17.66
CA GLU A 60 16.20 10.67 -18.63
C GLU A 60 14.87 11.13 -18.04
N ARG A 61 14.55 12.42 -18.17
CA ARG A 61 13.33 13.02 -17.60
C ARG A 61 12.21 13.08 -18.63
N TYR A 62 11.07 12.55 -18.24
CA TYR A 62 9.80 12.62 -18.96
C TYR A 62 8.75 13.36 -18.15
N GLU A 63 7.83 14.02 -18.84
CA GLU A 63 6.72 14.71 -18.22
C GLU A 63 5.43 14.44 -18.97
N GLY A 64 4.31 14.52 -18.27
CA GLY A 64 3.01 14.36 -18.88
C GLY A 64 1.87 14.79 -17.97
N ASP A 65 0.66 14.55 -18.46
CA ASP A 65 -0.57 14.79 -17.70
C ASP A 65 -0.90 13.56 -16.86
N VAL A 66 -1.32 13.80 -15.64
CA VAL A 66 -1.96 12.76 -14.82
C VAL A 66 -3.32 12.45 -15.44
N ARG A 67 -3.68 11.17 -15.54
CA ARG A 67 -4.94 10.73 -16.12
C ARG A 67 -5.74 9.81 -15.21
N GLY A 68 -7.05 9.99 -15.21
CA GLY A 68 -7.98 9.15 -14.45
C GLY A 68 -7.93 9.46 -12.96
N ILE A 69 -7.44 8.52 -12.15
CA ILE A 69 -7.42 8.61 -10.69
C ILE A 69 -6.16 9.38 -10.24
N CYS A 70 -6.34 10.42 -9.43
CA CYS A 70 -5.28 11.10 -8.69
C CYS A 70 -5.84 11.72 -7.40
N SER A 71 -5.75 11.01 -6.28
CA SER A 71 -6.21 11.51 -4.98
C SER A 71 -5.71 10.65 -3.82
N ALA A 72 -5.64 11.24 -2.63
CA ALA A 72 -5.31 10.57 -1.36
C ALA A 72 -6.49 9.98 -0.58
N ASP A 73 -7.72 10.15 -1.08
CA ASP A 73 -8.93 9.87 -0.31
C ASP A 73 -9.77 8.74 -0.91
N LEU A 74 -9.10 7.75 -1.50
CA LEU A 74 -9.76 6.51 -1.93
C LEU A 74 -10.05 5.59 -0.73
N ALA A 75 -10.81 6.15 0.22
CA ALA A 75 -11.42 5.43 1.33
C ALA A 75 -12.50 4.49 0.79
N SER A 76 -12.18 3.20 0.67
CA SER A 76 -13.18 2.18 0.43
C SER A 76 -13.53 1.49 1.75
N ASP A 77 -14.79 1.59 2.16
CA ASP A 77 -15.38 0.71 3.19
C ASP A 77 -15.57 -0.67 2.53
N VAL A 78 -14.59 -1.54 2.73
CA VAL A 78 -14.60 -2.90 2.18
C VAL A 78 -15.04 -3.83 3.31
N GLU A 79 -15.80 -4.87 2.98
CA GLU A 79 -16.27 -5.82 3.99
C GLU A 79 -15.09 -6.41 4.79
N GLY A 80 -14.90 -5.93 6.02
CA GLY A 80 -13.81 -6.31 6.90
C GLY A 80 -12.69 -5.27 7.12
N GLY A 81 -12.84 -4.01 6.69
CA GLY A 81 -11.90 -2.93 7.05
C GLY A 81 -11.98 -1.65 6.22
N PHE A 82 -11.20 -0.65 6.63
CA PHE A 82 -10.90 0.59 5.93
C PHE A 82 -9.58 0.49 5.14
N MET A 83 -9.46 1.32 4.10
CA MET A 83 -8.23 1.51 3.36
C MET A 83 -8.12 2.99 2.97
N ASP A 84 -7.16 3.71 3.55
CA ASP A 84 -6.70 5.00 3.03
C ASP A 84 -5.70 4.74 1.91
N ALA A 85 -5.82 5.49 0.81
CA ALA A 85 -5.05 5.24 -0.38
C ALA A 85 -4.77 6.53 -1.15
N PHE A 86 -3.49 6.77 -1.41
CA PHE A 86 -3.06 7.63 -2.50
C PHE A 86 -2.87 6.79 -3.75
N VAL A 87 -3.54 7.17 -4.84
CA VAL A 87 -3.35 6.55 -6.15
C VAL A 87 -3.17 7.65 -7.18
N ALA A 88 -2.16 7.53 -8.04
CA ALA A 88 -2.04 8.36 -9.23
C ALA A 88 -1.58 7.55 -10.44
N ARG A 89 -2.03 7.97 -11.62
CA ARG A 89 -1.67 7.36 -12.91
C ARG A 89 -1.30 8.41 -13.93
N GLY A 90 -0.35 8.08 -14.79
CA GLY A 90 0.02 8.91 -15.93
C GLY A 90 0.54 8.05 -17.06
N ASP A 91 0.53 8.62 -18.25
CA ASP A 91 1.04 7.96 -19.45
C ASP A 91 1.74 9.00 -20.35
N TRP A 92 2.79 8.58 -21.06
CA TRP A 92 3.56 9.42 -21.97
C TRP A 92 4.06 8.62 -23.18
N SER A 93 4.70 9.32 -24.10
CA SER A 93 5.48 8.71 -25.18
C SER A 93 6.91 9.21 -25.09
N ASP A 94 7.87 8.33 -25.37
CA ASP A 94 9.27 8.71 -25.48
C ASP A 94 9.66 9.04 -26.93
N ASP A 95 10.90 9.45 -27.12
CA ASP A 95 11.44 9.85 -28.43
C ASP A 95 11.57 8.67 -29.41
N ASP A 96 11.62 7.44 -28.90
CA ASP A 96 11.60 6.20 -29.70
C ASP A 96 10.19 5.83 -30.19
N GLY A 97 9.17 6.58 -29.77
CA GLY A 97 7.77 6.37 -30.15
C GLY A 97 7.08 5.28 -29.33
N ARG A 98 7.70 4.80 -28.26
CA ARG A 98 7.09 3.85 -27.31
C ARG A 98 6.07 4.59 -26.45
N ALA A 99 5.04 3.89 -26.02
CA ALA A 99 4.09 4.40 -25.04
C ALA A 99 4.42 3.84 -23.67
N TRP A 100 4.43 4.72 -22.68
CA TRP A 100 4.72 4.39 -21.29
C TRP A 100 3.56 4.77 -20.38
N ALA A 101 3.43 4.07 -19.26
CA ALA A 101 2.54 4.47 -18.18
C ALA A 101 3.05 4.06 -16.82
N PHE A 102 2.58 4.77 -15.79
CA PHE A 102 2.81 4.39 -14.41
C PHE A 102 1.50 4.33 -13.62
N GLU A 103 1.53 3.54 -12.55
CA GLU A 103 0.59 3.62 -11.44
C GLU A 103 1.40 3.68 -10.16
N VAL A 104 1.27 4.76 -9.40
CA VAL A 104 1.83 4.89 -8.06
C VAL A 104 0.72 4.74 -7.04
N THR A 105 0.99 3.98 -5.99
CA THR A 105 0.02 3.73 -4.93
C THR A 105 0.73 3.68 -3.58
N ARG A 106 0.19 4.39 -2.59
CA ARG A 106 0.49 4.18 -1.18
C ARG A 106 -0.82 3.91 -0.47
N ASN A 107 -0.90 2.77 0.22
CA ASN A 107 -2.10 2.39 0.96
C ASN A 107 -1.76 2.14 2.41
N VAL A 108 -2.70 2.52 3.27
CA VAL A 108 -2.75 2.06 4.65
C VAL A 108 -4.12 1.44 4.92
N SER A 109 -4.13 0.21 5.45
CA SER A 109 -5.36 -0.56 5.64
C SER A 109 -5.36 -1.30 6.97
N ASP A 110 -6.55 -1.68 7.44
CA ASP A 110 -6.76 -2.61 8.55
C ASP A 110 -7.41 -3.94 8.07
N MET A 111 -7.55 -4.14 6.75
CA MET A 111 -8.27 -5.28 6.18
C MET A 111 -7.55 -6.62 6.42
N GLU A 112 -8.29 -7.62 6.90
CA GLU A 112 -7.75 -8.96 7.18
C GLU A 112 -7.15 -9.68 5.95
N ALA A 113 -7.70 -9.43 4.75
CA ALA A 113 -7.19 -10.01 3.51
C ALA A 113 -5.80 -9.46 3.14
N MET A 114 -5.56 -8.17 3.41
CA MET A 114 -4.21 -7.60 3.33
C MET A 114 -3.34 -8.23 4.41
N ARG A 115 -3.87 -8.47 5.62
CA ARG A 115 -3.13 -9.08 6.76
C ARG A 115 -2.44 -10.38 6.38
N ARG A 116 -3.16 -11.24 5.66
CA ARG A 116 -2.65 -12.55 5.24
C ARG A 116 -1.55 -12.45 4.18
N ARG A 117 -1.44 -11.32 3.49
CA ARG A 117 -0.45 -11.07 2.42
C ARG A 117 0.71 -10.18 2.87
N SER A 118 0.45 -9.23 3.77
CA SER A 118 1.41 -8.21 4.21
C SER A 118 1.83 -8.36 5.67
N GLY A 119 1.22 -9.25 6.46
CA GLY A 119 1.38 -9.28 7.92
C GLY A 119 0.43 -8.29 8.64
N PRO A 120 0.39 -8.32 9.99
CA PRO A 120 -0.43 -7.42 10.78
C PRO A 120 0.11 -5.98 10.79
N GLY A 121 -0.60 -5.10 10.09
CA GLY A 121 -0.52 -3.64 10.24
C GLY A 121 0.08 -2.91 9.02
N HIS A 122 -0.83 -2.37 8.22
CA HIS A 122 -0.75 -2.58 6.79
C HIS A 122 -0.42 -1.30 6.06
N GLU A 123 0.87 -1.05 5.86
CA GLU A 123 1.30 -0.05 4.90
C GLU A 123 1.93 -0.72 3.70
N SER A 124 1.55 -0.28 2.50
CA SER A 124 2.16 -0.77 1.28
C SER A 124 2.37 0.36 0.29
N ASP A 125 3.56 0.38 -0.30
CA ASP A 125 3.93 1.27 -1.37
C ASP A 125 4.09 0.44 -2.64
N ARG A 126 3.58 0.93 -3.77
CA ARG A 126 3.72 0.25 -5.05
C ARG A 126 3.91 1.24 -6.18
N VAL A 127 4.84 0.93 -7.06
CA VAL A 127 5.00 1.61 -8.34
C VAL A 127 5.00 0.57 -9.44
N TRP A 128 4.14 0.76 -10.43
CA TRP A 128 4.15 0.03 -11.69
C TRP A 128 4.68 0.91 -12.80
N LEU A 129 5.49 0.31 -13.67
CA LEU A 129 5.89 0.89 -14.95
C LEU A 129 5.46 -0.07 -16.06
N HIS A 130 4.79 0.48 -17.05
CA HIS A 130 4.31 -0.23 -18.23
C HIS A 130 4.91 0.41 -19.48
N VAL A 131 5.26 -0.41 -20.47
CA VAL A 131 5.77 0.04 -21.77
C VAL A 131 5.14 -0.75 -22.91
N ARG A 132 4.91 -0.07 -24.03
CA ARG A 132 4.48 -0.65 -25.30
C ARG A 132 5.32 -0.09 -26.44
N GLU A 133 5.92 -0.99 -27.20
CA GLU A 133 6.71 -0.67 -28.39
C GLU A 133 5.87 -0.07 -29.55
N ASP A 134 4.57 -0.36 -29.59
CA ASP A 134 3.68 0.09 -30.68
C ASP A 134 3.13 1.52 -30.49
N GLY A 135 3.57 2.24 -29.45
CA GLY A 135 3.14 3.62 -29.17
C GLY A 135 1.67 3.76 -28.75
N ASN A 136 0.95 2.66 -28.51
CA ASN A 136 -0.49 2.71 -28.24
C ASN A 136 -0.80 3.11 -26.78
N ARG A 137 -0.82 4.42 -26.51
CA ARG A 137 -1.13 5.02 -25.20
C ARG A 137 -2.49 4.60 -24.61
N SER A 138 -3.46 4.18 -25.44
CA SER A 138 -4.76 3.74 -24.92
C SER A 138 -4.72 2.34 -24.28
N ARG A 139 -3.66 1.57 -24.56
CA ARG A 139 -3.53 0.16 -24.15
C ARG A 139 -2.39 -0.09 -23.17
N VAL A 140 -1.49 0.88 -22.97
CA VAL A 140 -0.31 0.72 -22.11
C VAL A 140 -0.67 0.47 -20.64
N THR A 141 -1.81 0.99 -20.16
CA THR A 141 -2.26 0.79 -18.76
C THR A 141 -3.00 -0.53 -18.52
N SER A 142 -3.30 -1.30 -19.57
CA SER A 142 -4.08 -2.54 -19.45
C SER A 142 -3.16 -3.73 -19.16
N ARG A 143 -3.18 -4.21 -17.91
CA ARG A 143 -2.51 -5.45 -17.50
C ARG A 143 -3.04 -6.62 -18.33
N GLY A 144 -2.13 -7.35 -19.00
CA GLY A 144 -2.46 -8.55 -19.78
C GLY A 144 -2.76 -8.33 -21.26
N ASN A 145 -2.59 -7.12 -21.79
CA ASN A 145 -2.60 -6.92 -23.24
C ASN A 145 -1.29 -7.44 -23.87
N GLU A 146 -1.42 -8.18 -24.97
CA GLU A 146 -0.29 -8.60 -25.78
C GLU A 146 0.55 -7.38 -26.23
N GLY A 147 1.87 -7.46 -26.03
CA GLY A 147 2.81 -6.39 -26.34
C GLY A 147 2.89 -5.25 -25.33
N THR A 148 2.30 -5.37 -24.13
CA THR A 148 2.61 -4.49 -22.99
C THR A 148 3.58 -5.19 -22.06
N GLU A 149 4.80 -4.69 -21.99
CA GLU A 149 5.77 -5.12 -20.97
C GLU A 149 5.58 -4.29 -19.70
N TYR A 150 5.96 -4.85 -18.55
CA TYR A 150 5.87 -4.13 -17.29
C TYR A 150 6.89 -4.61 -16.26
N GLY A 151 7.21 -3.69 -15.35
CA GLY A 151 7.93 -3.94 -14.12
C GLY A 151 7.18 -3.31 -12.95
N ASP A 152 7.39 -3.81 -11.75
CA ASP A 152 6.81 -3.22 -10.55
C ASP A 152 7.75 -3.34 -9.38
N VAL A 153 7.73 -2.39 -8.45
CA VAL A 153 8.32 -2.56 -7.13
C VAL A 153 7.21 -2.46 -6.10
N TRP A 154 7.23 -3.38 -5.12
CA TRP A 154 6.21 -3.43 -4.08
C TRP A 154 6.87 -3.58 -2.71
N VAL A 155 6.66 -2.57 -1.86
CA VAL A 155 7.10 -2.57 -0.47
C VAL A 155 5.92 -2.87 0.45
N TYR A 156 6.15 -3.75 1.42
CA TYR A 156 5.24 -4.01 2.53
C TYR A 156 5.94 -3.68 3.84
N ARG A 157 5.27 -2.90 4.69
CA ARG A 157 5.63 -2.79 6.11
C ARG A 157 4.79 -3.82 6.85
N VAL A 158 5.46 -4.78 7.48
CA VAL A 158 4.83 -5.98 8.02
C VAL A 158 4.23 -5.75 9.40
N ASP A 159 4.75 -4.77 10.15
CA ASP A 159 4.25 -4.33 11.46
C ASP A 159 4.36 -2.79 11.62
N PRO A 160 3.32 -2.08 12.06
CA PRO A 160 3.35 -0.67 12.39
C PRO A 160 4.04 -0.50 13.74
N GLY A 161 5.37 -0.53 13.71
CA GLY A 161 6.21 -0.41 14.89
C GLY A 161 7.45 -1.29 14.88
N ASP A 162 7.49 -2.35 14.06
CA ASP A 162 8.71 -3.12 13.80
C ASP A 162 9.40 -2.71 12.49
N ASP A 163 10.71 -2.95 12.45
CA ASP A 163 11.59 -2.64 11.32
C ASP A 163 11.51 -3.69 10.18
N GLU A 164 10.53 -4.60 10.18
CA GLU A 164 10.42 -5.64 9.13
C GLU A 164 9.76 -5.07 7.86
N ILE A 165 10.60 -4.79 6.88
CA ILE A 165 10.21 -4.29 5.56
C ILE A 165 10.52 -5.35 4.50
N ARG A 166 9.49 -5.75 3.76
CA ARG A 166 9.61 -6.67 2.63
C ARG A 166 9.51 -5.91 1.32
N VAL A 167 10.48 -6.11 0.44
CA VAL A 167 10.48 -5.56 -0.93
C VAL A 167 10.34 -6.72 -1.92
N ASP A 168 9.32 -6.66 -2.76
CA ASP A 168 9.09 -7.59 -3.86
C ASP A 168 9.37 -6.90 -5.20
N ASN A 169 9.91 -7.66 -6.15
CA ASN A 169 10.12 -7.29 -7.56
C ASN A 169 11.01 -6.05 -7.82
N GLY A 170 12.03 -5.78 -7.01
CA GLY A 170 12.96 -4.69 -7.30
C GLY A 170 13.66 -4.15 -6.07
N GLU A 171 13.99 -2.87 -6.09
CA GLU A 171 14.64 -2.16 -4.99
C GLU A 171 13.89 -0.87 -4.64
N ALA A 172 13.94 -0.43 -3.39
CA ALA A 172 13.18 0.74 -2.93
C ALA A 172 14.00 1.63 -2.00
N VAL A 173 13.89 2.95 -2.20
CA VAL A 173 14.38 3.94 -1.22
C VAL A 173 13.27 4.18 -0.20
N LEU A 174 13.41 3.60 0.99
CA LEU A 174 12.34 3.62 1.98
C LEU A 174 12.24 4.96 2.72
N PRO A 175 11.04 5.50 2.99
CA PRO A 175 9.74 5.11 2.44
C PRO A 175 9.65 5.35 0.93
N MET A 176 9.22 4.33 0.17
CA MET A 176 9.29 4.33 -1.29
C MET A 176 8.37 5.36 -1.91
N VAL A 177 7.15 5.46 -1.41
CA VAL A 177 6.17 6.47 -1.85
C VAL A 177 5.92 7.39 -0.68
N ARG A 178 6.09 8.70 -0.89
CA ARG A 178 5.82 9.73 0.12
C ARG A 178 4.73 10.65 -0.39
N VAL A 179 3.72 10.91 0.42
CA VAL A 179 2.57 11.74 0.09
C VAL A 179 2.61 12.98 0.97
N ALA A 180 2.44 14.16 0.37
CA ALA A 180 2.44 15.42 1.10
C ALA A 180 1.20 15.56 1.98
N GLU A 181 1.31 16.37 3.03
CA GLU A 181 0.23 16.71 3.97
C GLU A 181 -1.06 17.24 3.30
N ASP A 182 -0.95 17.83 2.11
CA ASP A 182 -2.12 18.30 1.37
C ASP A 182 -2.87 17.20 0.60
N GLY A 183 -2.34 15.97 0.57
CA GLY A 183 -2.94 14.82 -0.09
C GLY A 183 -3.00 14.92 -1.62
N VAL A 184 -2.39 15.94 -2.24
CA VAL A 184 -2.43 16.15 -3.70
C VAL A 184 -1.06 16.02 -4.35
N ARG A 185 0.02 15.92 -3.58
CA ARG A 185 1.38 15.72 -4.11
C ARG A 185 1.97 14.43 -3.57
N ALA A 186 2.67 13.70 -4.43
CA ALA A 186 3.42 12.51 -4.02
C ALA A 186 4.73 12.38 -4.80
N THR A 187 5.69 11.69 -4.18
CA THR A 187 6.96 11.33 -4.80
C THR A 187 7.26 9.86 -4.58
N ALA A 188 7.97 9.22 -5.51
CA ALA A 188 8.44 7.86 -5.35
C ALA A 188 9.82 7.62 -5.94
N GLU A 189 10.61 6.74 -5.33
CA GLU A 189 11.96 6.41 -5.80
C GLU A 189 12.29 4.92 -5.57
N GLY A 190 12.84 4.27 -6.59
CA GLY A 190 13.21 2.85 -6.52
C GLY A 190 13.71 2.30 -7.86
N VAL A 191 13.81 0.98 -7.91
CA VAL A 191 14.12 0.20 -9.12
C VAL A 191 12.97 -0.77 -9.34
N ALA A 192 12.25 -0.65 -10.45
CA ALA A 192 11.19 -1.59 -10.82
C ALA A 192 11.79 -2.74 -11.62
N ALA A 193 11.51 -3.98 -11.22
CA ALA A 193 11.94 -5.17 -11.96
C ALA A 193 10.76 -5.89 -12.60
N THR A 194 11.03 -6.60 -13.70
CA THR A 194 10.05 -7.52 -14.30
C THR A 194 9.74 -8.66 -13.34
N ARG A 195 8.47 -9.06 -13.28
CA ARG A 195 8.06 -10.18 -12.43
C ARG A 195 8.47 -11.50 -13.09
N ASP A 196 9.25 -12.33 -12.37
CA ASP A 196 9.77 -13.64 -12.80
C ASP A 196 8.74 -14.64 -13.39
N ARG A 197 7.44 -14.36 -13.30
CA ARG A 197 6.36 -15.28 -13.70
C ARG A 197 5.79 -15.03 -15.08
N ASP A 198 6.18 -13.96 -15.76
CA ASP A 198 5.64 -13.64 -17.07
C ASP A 198 6.61 -14.13 -18.16
N GLU A 199 6.41 -15.39 -18.58
CA GLU A 199 7.16 -16.01 -19.67
C GLU A 199 7.03 -15.17 -20.95
N GLY A 200 8.17 -14.77 -21.53
CA GLY A 200 8.23 -14.08 -22.82
C GLY A 200 8.53 -12.58 -22.76
N PHE A 201 8.67 -11.99 -21.57
CA PHE A 201 9.12 -10.61 -21.41
C PHE A 201 10.63 -10.54 -21.22
N GLN A 202 11.27 -9.51 -21.79
CA GLN A 202 12.66 -9.22 -21.47
C GLN A 202 12.71 -8.66 -20.05
N PRO A 203 13.50 -9.26 -19.14
CA PRO A 203 13.69 -8.69 -17.82
C PRO A 203 14.31 -7.30 -17.98
N PHE A 204 13.72 -6.31 -17.32
CA PHE A 204 14.33 -5.00 -17.15
C PHE A 204 14.27 -4.59 -15.69
N ASP A 205 15.39 -4.02 -15.23
CA ASP A 205 15.50 -3.29 -13.97
C ASP A 205 15.58 -1.81 -14.37
N LEU A 206 14.61 -1.00 -13.93
CA LEU A 206 14.54 0.42 -14.25
C LEU A 206 14.53 1.24 -12.98
N ALA A 207 15.62 1.97 -12.74
CA ALA A 207 15.69 2.99 -11.73
C ALA A 207 14.77 4.16 -12.11
N PHE A 208 13.92 4.58 -11.17
CA PHE A 208 12.99 5.68 -11.38
C PHE A 208 12.99 6.69 -10.22
N ARG A 209 12.72 7.95 -10.57
CA ARG A 209 12.36 9.03 -9.63
C ARG A 209 11.07 9.68 -10.15
N LEU A 210 9.97 9.54 -9.42
CA LEU A 210 8.64 10.00 -9.82
C LEU A 210 8.18 11.13 -8.90
N ALA A 211 7.61 12.18 -9.48
CA ALA A 211 6.84 13.20 -8.78
C ALA A 211 5.49 13.41 -9.47
N VAL A 212 4.42 13.52 -8.67
CA VAL A 212 3.06 13.72 -9.15
C VAL A 212 2.40 14.85 -8.37
N HIS A 213 1.62 15.67 -9.08
CA HIS A 213 0.77 16.70 -8.50
C HIS A 213 -0.66 16.56 -9.07
N CYS A 214 -1.57 16.05 -8.25
CA CYS A 214 -2.98 15.89 -8.60
C CYS A 214 -3.66 17.25 -8.83
N PRO A 215 -4.65 17.33 -9.74
CA PRO A 215 -5.51 18.49 -9.82
C PRO A 215 -6.39 18.55 -8.57
N SER A 216 -6.41 19.69 -7.88
CA SER A 216 -7.25 19.95 -6.70
C SER A 216 -8.74 19.97 -7.01
#